data_AF-Q45112-F1
#
_entry.id   AF-Q45112-F1
#
_cell.length_a   1.000
_cell.length_b   1.000
_cell.length_c   1.000
_cell.angle_alpha   90.00
_cell.angle_beta   90.00
_cell.angle_gamma   90.00
#
_symmetry.space_group_name_H-M   'P 1'
#
loop_
_entity.id
_entity.type
_entity.pdbx_description
1 polymer ?
#
loop_
_entity_poly.entity_id
_entity_poly.type
_entity_poly.pdbx_seq_one_letter_code
_entity_poly.pdbx_strand_id
1 'polypeptide(L)' 'EKGFGFIEVEGGEDVFVHFSAIQGEGFKTLEEGQEVTFEVEQGNR' A
#
# COMPACT_ATOMS: atom_id res chain seq x y z
N GLU A 1 10.39 -5.07 10.12
CA GLU A 1 10.23 -5.22 8.65
C GLU A 1 10.66 -3.94 7.92
N LYS A 2 10.76 -3.98 6.59
CA LYS A 2 11.23 -2.85 5.76
C LYS A 2 10.20 -1.70 5.59
N GLY A 3 8.99 -1.81 6.15
CA GLY A 3 8.00 -0.71 6.13
C GLY A 3 7.42 -0.39 4.75
N PHE A 4 7.51 -1.31 3.79
CA PHE A 4 6.92 -1.15 2.47
C PHE A 4 6.38 -2.47 1.97
N GLY A 5 5.51 -2.40 0.98
CA GLY A 5 4.92 -3.54 0.28
C GLY A 5 4.40 -3.14 -1.09
N PHE A 6 3.65 -4.06 -1.69
CA PHE A 6 2.99 -3.86 -2.97
C PHE A 6 1.53 -4.27 -2.85
N ILE A 7 0.67 -3.57 -3.56
CA ILE A 7 -0.75 -3.88 -3.69
C ILE A 7 -0.93 -4.44 -5.10
N GLU A 8 -1.37 -5.70 -5.18
CA GLU A 8 -1.73 -6.33 -6.44
C GLU A 8 -3.05 -5.73 -6.95
N VAL A 9 -3.10 -5.41 -8.24
CA VAL A 9 -4.30 -4.85 -8.89
C VAL A 9 -4.70 -5.76 -10.04
N GLU A 10 -5.95 -6.22 -10.03
CA GLU A 10 -6.47 -7.09 -11.09
C GLU A 10 -6.37 -6.40 -12.45
N GLY A 11 -5.61 -7.00 -13.37
CA GLY A 11 -5.42 -6.50 -14.74
C GLY A 11 -4.52 -5.27 -14.85
N GLY A 12 -3.78 -4.91 -13.80
CA GLY A 12 -2.86 -3.78 -13.76
C GLY A 12 -1.44 -4.15 -13.31
N GLU A 13 -0.61 -3.13 -13.13
CA GLU A 13 0.71 -3.26 -12.51
C GLU A 13 0.60 -3.13 -10.99
N ASP A 14 1.50 -3.82 -10.27
CA ASP A 14 1.56 -3.72 -8.82
C ASP A 14 1.86 -2.29 -8.36
N VAL A 15 1.10 -1.84 -7.37
CA VAL A 15 1.23 -0.49 -6.82
C VAL A 15 2.11 -0.53 -5.57
N PHE A 16 3.21 0.22 -5.60
CA PHE A 16 4.09 0.36 -4.44
C PHE A 16 3.38 1.11 -3.31
N VAL A 17 3.48 0.61 -2.07
CA VAL A 17 2.97 1.28 -0.87
C VAL A 17 4.02 1.35 0.24
N HIS A 18 4.14 2.50 0.89
CA HIS A 18 4.96 2.70 2.08
C HIS A 18 4.09 2.80 3.33
N PHE A 19 4.56 2.31 4.48
CA PHE A 19 3.79 2.32 5.74
C PHE A 19 3.27 3.71 6.11
N SER A 20 3.99 4.78 5.72
CA SER A 20 3.58 6.16 6.00
C SER A 20 2.25 6.54 5.35
N ALA A 21 1.90 5.92 4.21
CA ALA A 21 0.69 6.20 3.45
C ALA A 21 -0.56 5.50 4.03
N ILE A 22 -0.38 4.47 4.86
CA ILE A 22 -1.49 3.74 5.50
C ILE A 22 -2.22 4.68 6.47
N GLN A 23 -3.52 4.80 6.29
CA GLN A 23 -4.42 5.57 7.17
C GLN A 23 -5.02 4.64 8.22
N GLY A 24 -5.10 5.09 9.47
CA GLY A 24 -5.62 4.31 10.59
C GLY A 24 -4.93 4.64 11.91
N GLU A 25 -5.58 4.25 13.02
CA GLU A 25 -5.01 4.34 14.36
C GLU A 25 -4.26 3.04 14.69
N GLY A 26 -3.08 3.16 15.33
CA GLY A 26 -2.26 2.01 15.71
C GLY A 26 -1.11 1.70 14.74
N PHE A 27 -0.80 0.42 14.58
CA PHE A 27 0.34 -0.03 13.78
C PHE A 27 0.00 0.04 12.28
N LYS A 28 0.78 0.82 11.53
CA LYS A 28 0.59 1.03 10.10
C LYS A 28 1.12 -0.17 9.29
N THR A 29 0.40 -1.28 9.30
CA THR A 29 0.75 -2.52 8.61
C THR A 29 -0.42 -3.07 7.81
N LEU A 30 -0.11 -3.73 6.69
CA LEU A 30 -1.06 -4.51 5.90
C LEU A 30 -0.68 -5.98 5.99
N GLU A 31 -1.68 -6.85 6.09
CA GLU A 31 -1.49 -8.31 6.05
C GLU A 31 -1.60 -8.82 4.60
N GLU A 32 -0.99 -9.97 4.32
CA GLU A 32 -1.10 -10.63 3.01
C GLU A 32 -2.57 -11.01 2.75
N GLY A 33 -3.07 -10.68 1.55
CA GLY A 33 -4.46 -10.93 1.16
C GLY A 33 -5.47 -9.93 1.75
N GLN A 34 -5.02 -8.91 2.49
CA GLN A 34 -5.90 -7.85 2.98
C GLN A 34 -6.40 -6.99 1.81
N GLU A 35 -7.73 -6.94 1.63
CA GLU A 35 -8.35 -6.01 0.70
C GLU A 35 -8.20 -4.56 1.19
N VAL A 36 -7.79 -3.67 0.29
CA VAL A 36 -7.55 -2.26 0.59
C VAL A 36 -8.14 -1.37 -0.49
N THR A 37 -8.49 -0.14 -0.11
CA THR A 37 -8.82 0.93 -1.05
C THR A 37 -7.72 1.97 -0.98
N PHE A 38 -7.26 2.44 -2.13
CA PHE A 38 -6.18 3.40 -2.24
C PHE A 38 -6.43 4.36 -3.41
N GLU A 39 -5.80 5.52 -3.34
CA GLU A 39 -5.71 6.45 -4.45
C GLU A 39 -4.27 6.43 -4.97
N VAL A 40 -4.10 6.31 -6.30
CA VAL A 40 -2.77 6.35 -6.92
C VAL A 40 -2.42 7.79 -7.21
N GLU A 41 -1.44 8.33 -6.48
CA GLU A 41 -0.82 9.61 -6.83
C GLU A 41 0.50 9.35 -7.56
N GLN A 42 0.73 10.05 -8.68
CA GLN A 42 2.06 10.09 -9.31
C GLN A 42 2.99 10.93 -8.42
N GLY A 43 3.64 10.26 -7.47
CA GLY A 43 4.67 10.87 -6.65
C GLY A 43 5.95 11.13 -7.46
N ASN A 44 6.52 12.33 -7.34
CA ASN A 44 7.89 12.60 -7.76
C ASN A 44 8.83 11.84 -6.83
N ARG A 45 9.30 10.66 -7.23
CA ARG A 45 10.36 9.94 -6.54
C ARG A 45 11.64 9.97 -7.34
#